data_AF-A3JHV0-F1
#
_entry.id   AF-A3JHV0-F1
#
_cell.length_a   1.000
_cell.length_b   1.000
_cell.length_c   1.000
_cell.angle_alpha   90.00
_cell.angle_beta   90.00
_cell.angle_gamma   90.00
#
_symmetry.space_group_name_H-M   'P 1'
#
loop_
_entity.id
_entity.type
_entity.pdbx_description
1 polymer ?
#
loop_
_entity_poly.entity_id
_entity_poly.type
_entity_poly.pdbx_seq_one_letter_code
_entity_poly.pdbx_strand_id
1 'polypeptide(L)'
;MSELLASAERVEQGIPLTPELDQALFHGSSIGGARPKALVEDNGIKYIAKFSSTTDLFSVVKAEYIAMRLASLAGLNVAPVRLTRAAGKDVLLIERFDRERRENGWLRKPLVSALTILGLDDMMARYASYEDLAEVIRHRFTKPRQTLRELFSRLVFNVLCGNTDDHARNHEYDRK
;
A
#
# COMPACT_ATOMS: atom_id res chain seq x y z
N MET A 1 -5.63 -16.10 10.02
CA MET A 1 -7.02 -15.89 9.61
C MET A 1 -7.91 -15.61 10.81
N SER A 2 -7.55 -16.14 11.98
CA SER A 2 -8.33 -16.12 13.21
C SER A 2 -8.52 -14.74 13.79
N GLU A 3 -7.58 -13.80 13.66
CA GLU A 3 -7.74 -12.47 14.28
C GLU A 3 -8.69 -11.59 13.48
N LEU A 4 -8.64 -11.63 12.15
CA LEU A 4 -9.55 -10.89 11.28
C LEU A 4 -10.97 -11.48 11.27
N LEU A 5 -11.07 -12.82 11.28
CA LEU A 5 -12.34 -13.53 11.42
C LEU A 5 -12.90 -13.39 12.84
N ALA A 6 -12.08 -13.44 13.88
CA ALA A 6 -12.53 -13.18 15.25
C ALA A 6 -12.93 -11.71 15.43
N SER A 7 -12.28 -10.75 14.77
CA SER A 7 -12.74 -9.36 14.75
C SER A 7 -14.07 -9.20 14.02
N ALA A 8 -14.31 -9.96 12.94
CA ALA A 8 -15.61 -9.97 12.25
C ALA A 8 -16.71 -10.68 13.07
N GLU A 9 -16.41 -11.82 13.70
CA GLU A 9 -17.31 -12.56 14.59
C GLU A 9 -17.60 -11.80 15.89
N ARG A 10 -16.61 -11.08 16.45
CA ARG A 10 -16.81 -10.21 17.64
C ARG A 10 -17.81 -9.09 17.33
N VAL A 11 -17.75 -8.51 16.14
CA VAL A 11 -18.73 -7.52 15.66
C VAL A 11 -20.12 -8.13 15.52
N GLU A 12 -20.24 -9.37 15.03
CA GLU A 12 -21.54 -10.08 14.93
C GLU A 12 -22.11 -10.53 16.28
N GLN A 13 -21.26 -10.77 17.28
CA GLN A 13 -21.63 -11.21 18.64
C GLN A 13 -21.78 -10.05 19.65
N GLY A 14 -21.60 -8.79 19.23
CA GLY A 14 -21.64 -7.64 20.14
C GLY A 14 -20.46 -7.56 21.11
N ILE A 15 -19.37 -8.28 20.82
CA ILE A 15 -18.12 -8.24 21.57
C ILE A 15 -17.28 -7.09 21.01
N PRO A 16 -16.78 -6.16 21.83
CA PRO A 16 -16.01 -5.02 21.35
C PRO A 16 -14.79 -5.44 20.52
N LEU A 17 -14.59 -4.79 19.37
CA LEU A 17 -13.34 -4.84 18.60
C LEU A 17 -12.16 -4.40 19.46
N THR A 18 -10.92 -4.69 19.04
CA THR A 18 -9.80 -3.93 19.63
C THR A 18 -10.06 -2.45 19.36
N PRO A 19 -9.83 -1.56 20.34
CA PRO A 19 -10.21 -0.14 20.20
C PRO A 19 -9.70 0.50 18.91
N GLU A 20 -8.55 0.06 18.39
CA GLU A 20 -7.92 0.57 17.17
C GLU A 20 -8.67 0.17 15.89
N LEU A 21 -9.16 -1.07 15.82
CA LEU A 21 -9.95 -1.54 14.67
C LEU A 21 -11.38 -0.98 14.71
N ASP A 22 -11.94 -0.85 15.91
CA ASP A 22 -13.24 -0.19 16.14
C ASP A 22 -13.17 1.29 15.68
N GLN A 23 -12.14 2.00 16.12
CA GLN A 23 -11.90 3.38 15.69
C GLN A 23 -11.66 3.48 14.19
N ALA A 24 -10.88 2.58 13.57
CA ALA A 24 -10.65 2.63 12.13
C ALA A 24 -11.92 2.35 11.29
N LEU A 25 -12.81 1.47 11.76
CA LEU A 25 -14.06 1.10 11.10
C LEU A 25 -15.17 2.15 11.26
N PHE A 26 -15.25 2.80 12.43
CA PHE A 26 -16.33 3.74 12.79
C PHE A 26 -15.92 5.23 12.69
N HIS A 27 -14.66 5.58 12.90
CA HIS A 27 -14.15 6.96 12.84
C HIS A 27 -13.33 7.24 11.57
N GLY A 28 -13.52 6.44 10.52
CA GLY A 28 -12.78 6.50 9.26
C GLY A 28 -12.91 7.79 8.43
N SER A 29 -13.52 8.85 8.95
CA SER A 29 -13.37 10.19 8.39
C SER A 29 -12.08 10.82 8.92
N SER A 30 -10.96 10.60 8.25
CA SER A 30 -9.80 11.47 8.48
C SER A 30 -10.16 12.89 8.05
N ILE A 31 -9.75 13.89 8.83
CA ILE A 31 -9.96 15.33 8.60
C ILE A 31 -9.30 15.85 7.29
N GLY A 32 -8.71 14.99 6.46
CA GLY A 32 -8.10 15.33 5.17
C GLY A 32 -8.53 14.47 3.98
N GLY A 33 -9.62 13.70 4.08
CA GLY A 33 -10.14 12.91 2.95
C GLY A 33 -9.31 11.69 2.55
N ALA A 34 -8.22 11.38 3.28
CA ALA A 34 -7.45 10.16 3.09
C ALA A 34 -8.21 8.95 3.65
N ARG A 35 -8.24 7.85 2.89
CA ARG A 35 -8.96 6.64 3.32
C ARG A 35 -8.34 6.02 4.58
N PRO A 36 -9.18 5.42 5.45
CA PRO A 36 -8.70 4.74 6.65
C PRO A 36 -7.76 3.59 6.30
N LYS A 37 -6.73 3.44 7.11
CA LYS A 37 -5.81 2.31 7.05
C LYS A 37 -5.37 1.88 8.44
N ALA A 38 -5.16 0.58 8.62
CA ALA A 38 -4.66 -0.01 9.85
C ALA A 38 -3.52 -1.00 9.57
N LEU A 39 -2.66 -1.21 10.56
CA LEU A 39 -1.65 -2.26 10.52
C LEU A 39 -2.23 -3.52 11.16
N VAL A 40 -2.11 -4.66 10.48
CA VAL A 40 -2.68 -5.92 10.93
C VAL A 40 -1.67 -7.05 10.76
N GLU A 41 -1.70 -8.05 11.63
CA GLU A 41 -0.95 -9.29 11.47
C GLU A 41 -1.94 -10.45 11.30
N ASP A 42 -1.67 -11.35 10.34
CA ASP A 42 -2.54 -12.51 10.11
C ASP A 42 -1.71 -13.71 9.65
N ASN A 43 -1.81 -14.84 10.37
CA ASN A 43 -1.00 -16.04 10.13
C ASN A 43 0.51 -15.76 10.04
N GLY A 44 1.00 -14.80 10.82
CA GLY A 44 2.42 -14.43 10.84
C GLY A 44 2.90 -13.73 9.57
N ILE A 45 1.98 -13.07 8.86
CA ILE A 45 2.24 -12.11 7.78
C ILE A 45 1.71 -10.75 8.24
N LYS A 46 2.47 -9.68 7.98
CA LYS A 46 2.04 -8.31 8.32
C LYS A 46 1.42 -7.62 7.12
N TYR A 47 0.33 -6.89 7.36
CA TYR A 47 -0.48 -6.23 6.36
C TYR A 47 -0.68 -4.76 6.68
N ILE A 48 -0.96 -3.99 5.62
CA ILE A 48 -1.71 -2.75 5.69
C ILE A 48 -3.13 -3.08 5.23
N ALA A 49 -4.11 -2.87 6.10
CA ALA A 49 -5.52 -2.97 5.78
C ALA A 49 -6.03 -1.61 5.33
N LYS A 50 -6.63 -1.52 4.13
CA LYS A 50 -7.31 -0.33 3.61
C LYS A 50 -8.82 -0.57 3.63
N PHE A 51 -9.56 0.40 4.16
CA PHE A 51 -11.01 0.31 4.34
C PHE A 51 -11.74 1.16 3.30
N SER A 52 -12.93 0.71 2.93
CA SER A 52 -13.83 1.49 2.08
C SER A 52 -14.29 2.75 2.83
N SER A 53 -14.31 3.89 2.15
CA SER A 53 -14.94 5.11 2.67
C SER A 53 -16.45 5.05 2.44
N THR A 54 -17.24 5.62 3.35
CA THR A 54 -18.68 5.83 3.12
C THR A 54 -18.96 6.87 2.05
N THR A 55 -17.97 7.69 1.69
CA THR A 55 -18.04 8.72 0.65
C THR A 55 -17.56 8.25 -0.72
N ASP A 56 -17.14 7.00 -0.86
CA ASP A 56 -16.66 6.49 -2.16
C ASP A 56 -17.84 6.34 -3.15
N LEU A 57 -17.70 6.93 -4.34
CA LEU A 57 -18.71 6.85 -5.42
C LEU A 57 -18.77 5.46 -6.09
N PHE A 58 -17.74 4.64 -5.90
CA PHE A 58 -17.64 3.26 -6.38
C PHE A 58 -16.75 2.47 -5.43
N SER A 59 -16.67 1.15 -5.56
CA SER A 59 -15.85 0.33 -4.67
C SER A 59 -14.36 0.51 -4.97
N VAL A 60 -13.72 1.53 -4.39
CA VAL A 60 -12.32 1.82 -4.70
C VAL A 60 -11.38 0.78 -4.11
N VAL A 61 -11.74 0.17 -2.97
CA VAL A 61 -11.03 -0.99 -2.41
C VAL A 61 -10.96 -2.15 -3.42
N LYS A 62 -12.07 -2.43 -4.12
CA LYS A 62 -12.09 -3.44 -5.20
C LYS A 62 -11.30 -2.99 -6.42
N ALA A 63 -11.41 -1.73 -6.82
CA ALA A 63 -10.64 -1.19 -7.94
C ALA A 63 -9.13 -1.31 -7.68
N GLU A 64 -8.66 -0.96 -6.47
CA GLU A 64 -7.26 -1.10 -6.07
C GLU A 64 -6.84 -2.56 -6.00
N TYR A 65 -7.68 -3.45 -5.46
CA TYR A 65 -7.42 -4.90 -5.49
C TYR A 65 -7.24 -5.42 -6.92
N ILE A 66 -8.14 -5.05 -7.84
CA ILE A 66 -8.09 -5.46 -9.25
C ILE A 66 -6.82 -4.91 -9.92
N ALA A 67 -6.51 -3.62 -9.73
CA ALA A 67 -5.31 -3.00 -10.28
C ALA A 67 -4.03 -3.71 -9.81
N MET A 68 -3.92 -4.00 -8.51
CA MET A 68 -2.77 -4.72 -7.94
C MET A 68 -2.66 -6.16 -8.48
N ARG A 69 -3.80 -6.85 -8.64
CA ARG A 69 -3.83 -8.20 -9.25
C ARG A 69 -3.42 -8.17 -10.72
N LEU A 70 -3.89 -7.19 -11.49
CA LEU A 70 -3.52 -7.02 -12.90
C LEU A 70 -2.03 -6.67 -13.04
N ALA A 71 -1.50 -5.82 -12.18
CA ALA A 71 -0.07 -5.49 -12.16
C ALA A 71 0.80 -6.73 -11.91
N SER A 72 0.41 -7.58 -10.94
CA SER A 72 1.08 -8.86 -10.69
C SER A 72 1.02 -9.80 -11.90
N LEU A 73 -0.14 -9.92 -12.55
CA LEU A 73 -0.29 -10.73 -13.77
C LEU A 73 0.51 -10.19 -14.96
N ALA A 74 0.72 -8.87 -15.02
CA ALA A 74 1.58 -8.22 -16.00
C ALA A 74 3.09 -8.38 -15.69
N GLY A 75 3.44 -9.06 -14.60
CA GLY A 75 4.81 -9.31 -14.19
C GLY A 75 5.48 -8.15 -13.45
N LEU A 76 4.73 -7.14 -12.99
CA LEU A 76 5.26 -6.07 -12.16
C LEU A 76 5.56 -6.58 -10.74
N ASN A 77 6.60 -6.02 -10.13
CA ASN A 77 6.94 -6.29 -8.75
C ASN A 77 6.02 -5.47 -7.82
N VAL A 78 4.90 -6.06 -7.42
CA VAL A 78 3.89 -5.45 -6.54
C VAL A 78 3.69 -6.28 -5.28
N ALA A 79 3.25 -5.62 -4.21
CA ALA A 79 2.92 -6.30 -2.97
C ALA A 79 1.75 -7.29 -3.18
N PRO A 80 1.81 -8.50 -2.60
CA PRO A 80 0.66 -9.41 -2.58
C PRO A 80 -0.56 -8.76 -1.93
N VAL A 81 -1.72 -8.98 -2.54
CA VAL A 81 -3.00 -8.42 -2.06
C VAL A 81 -4.07 -9.48 -1.87
N ARG A 82 -4.91 -9.29 -0.85
CA ARG A 82 -6.10 -10.09 -0.58
C ARG A 82 -7.28 -9.17 -0.31
N LEU A 83 -8.41 -9.49 -0.92
CA LEU A 83 -9.69 -8.86 -0.59
C LEU A 83 -10.41 -9.71 0.46
N THR A 84 -10.91 -9.08 1.52
CA THR A 84 -11.66 -9.73 2.59
C THR A 84 -12.84 -8.85 3.01
N ARG A 85 -13.67 -9.36 3.93
CA ARG A 85 -14.77 -8.62 4.54
C ARG A 85 -14.63 -8.54 6.05
N ALA A 86 -15.01 -7.41 6.61
CA ALA A 86 -15.12 -7.20 8.05
C ALA A 86 -16.29 -6.24 8.33
N ALA A 87 -17.15 -6.56 9.30
CA ALA A 87 -18.33 -5.76 9.64
C ALA A 87 -19.20 -5.41 8.40
N GLY A 88 -19.37 -6.36 7.48
CA GLY A 88 -20.13 -6.17 6.23
C GLY A 88 -19.46 -5.28 5.17
N LYS A 89 -18.26 -4.74 5.43
CA LYS A 89 -17.52 -3.88 4.49
C LYS A 89 -16.36 -4.62 3.84
N ASP A 90 -16.05 -4.25 2.60
CA ASP A 90 -14.88 -4.76 1.88
C ASP A 90 -13.59 -4.10 2.39
N VAL A 91 -12.56 -4.92 2.62
CA VAL A 91 -11.24 -4.51 3.14
C VAL A 91 -10.16 -5.09 2.24
N LEU A 92 -9.23 -4.23 1.80
CA LEU A 92 -8.04 -4.65 1.04
C LEU A 92 -6.88 -4.83 2.01
N LEU A 93 -6.33 -6.04 2.04
CA LEU A 93 -5.10 -6.37 2.75
C LEU A 93 -3.94 -6.35 1.78
N ILE A 94 -2.94 -5.52 2.05
CA ILE A 94 -1.70 -5.41 1.30
C ILE A 94 -0.58 -5.94 2.17
N GLU A 95 0.11 -6.99 1.74
CA GLU A 95 1.23 -7.56 2.48
C GLU A 95 2.40 -6.55 2.54
N ARG A 96 2.99 -6.41 3.72
CA ARG A 96 4.09 -5.48 3.97
C ARG A 96 5.40 -6.03 3.46
N PHE A 97 5.87 -5.53 2.32
CA PHE A 97 7.18 -5.85 1.77
C PHE A 97 8.36 -5.26 2.58
N ASP A 98 8.10 -4.29 3.47
CA ASP A 98 9.08 -3.70 4.38
C ASP A 98 9.28 -4.49 5.68
N ARG A 99 8.64 -5.66 5.80
CA ARG A 99 8.75 -6.56 6.95
C ARG A 99 9.23 -7.93 6.50
N GLU A 100 10.14 -8.50 7.27
CA GLU A 100 10.68 -9.83 7.02
C GLU A 100 10.73 -10.65 8.30
N ARG A 101 10.16 -11.85 8.26
CA ARG A 101 10.15 -12.75 9.41
C ARG A 101 11.52 -13.41 9.56
N ARG A 102 12.02 -13.43 10.79
CA ARG A 102 13.27 -14.06 11.23
C ARG A 102 12.99 -14.91 12.47
N GLU A 103 13.94 -15.75 12.84
CA GLU A 103 13.84 -16.63 14.02
C GLU A 103 13.48 -15.83 15.30
N ASN A 104 14.09 -14.65 15.48
CA ASN A 104 13.90 -13.80 16.67
C ASN A 104 12.85 -12.69 16.48
N GLY A 105 11.92 -12.84 15.52
CA GLY A 105 10.83 -11.89 15.30
C GLY A 105 10.86 -11.20 13.94
N TRP A 106 10.53 -9.91 13.90
CA TRP A 106 10.35 -9.17 12.65
C TRP A 106 11.49 -8.17 12.41
N LEU A 107 12.12 -8.26 11.24
CA LEU A 107 13.05 -7.26 10.75
C LEU A 107 12.31 -6.24 9.88
N ARG A 108 12.66 -4.95 10.01
CA ARG A 108 12.22 -3.89 9.11
C ARG A 108 13.27 -3.65 8.04
N LYS A 109 12.89 -3.72 6.77
CA LYS A 109 13.75 -3.31 5.66
C LYS A 109 13.77 -1.78 5.58
N PRO A 110 14.95 -1.13 5.47
CA PRO A 110 15.03 0.30 5.31
C PRO A 110 14.64 0.67 3.87
N LEU A 111 13.53 1.40 3.75
CA LEU A 111 13.01 1.90 2.48
C LEU A 111 13.03 3.42 2.48
N VAL A 112 13.23 4.00 1.29
CA VAL A 112 13.17 5.43 1.04
C VAL A 112 12.24 5.71 -0.14
N SER A 113 11.44 6.77 -0.02
CA SER A 113 10.54 7.18 -1.10
C SER A 113 11.31 7.88 -2.23
N ALA A 114 10.76 7.91 -3.44
CA ALA A 114 11.31 8.73 -4.52
C ALA A 114 11.37 10.21 -4.14
N LEU A 115 10.42 10.69 -3.35
CA LEU A 115 10.42 12.06 -2.83
C LEU A 115 11.71 12.33 -2.03
N THR A 116 12.07 11.41 -1.13
CA THR A 116 13.31 11.47 -0.34
C THR A 116 14.56 11.36 -1.22
N ILE A 117 14.55 10.47 -2.22
CA ILE A 117 15.67 10.28 -3.14
C ILE A 117 15.94 11.56 -3.95
N LEU A 118 14.88 12.27 -4.34
CA LEU A 118 14.95 13.55 -5.05
C LEU A 118 15.29 14.73 -4.13
N GLY A 119 15.39 14.51 -2.81
CA GLY A 119 15.65 15.58 -1.84
C GLY A 119 14.50 16.59 -1.70
N LEU A 120 13.27 16.17 -2.03
CA LEU A 120 12.07 17.00 -1.97
C LEU A 120 11.32 16.77 -0.66
N ASP A 121 10.59 17.79 -0.22
CA ASP A 121 9.59 17.70 0.85
C ASP A 121 8.16 17.69 0.28
N ASP A 122 7.17 17.66 1.16
CA ASP A 122 5.77 17.58 0.80
C ASP A 122 5.25 18.80 0.04
N MET A 123 5.79 19.99 0.35
CA MET A 123 5.42 21.22 -0.35
C MET A 123 5.99 21.24 -1.77
N MET A 124 7.11 20.54 -1.97
CA MET A 124 7.83 20.44 -3.23
C MET A 124 7.47 19.18 -4.04
N ALA A 125 6.60 18.30 -3.54
CA ALA A 125 6.27 17.02 -4.18
C ALA A 125 5.78 17.15 -5.63
N ARG A 126 5.15 18.28 -5.97
CA ARG A 126 4.69 18.61 -7.33
C ARG A 126 5.82 18.76 -8.36
N TYR A 127 7.06 18.96 -7.91
CA TYR A 127 8.23 19.09 -8.77
C TYR A 127 8.94 17.76 -9.02
N ALA A 128 8.48 16.67 -8.39
CA ALA A 128 9.02 15.35 -8.68
C ALA A 128 8.62 14.92 -10.10
N SER A 129 9.59 14.49 -10.90
CA SER A 129 9.36 13.96 -12.24
C SER A 129 9.98 12.56 -12.38
N TYR A 130 9.42 11.76 -13.30
CA TYR A 130 10.03 10.48 -13.67
C TYR A 130 11.40 10.66 -14.31
N GLU A 131 11.63 11.77 -15.00
CA GLU A 131 12.91 12.07 -15.65
C GLU A 131 14.01 12.26 -14.60
N ASP A 132 13.76 13.10 -13.60
CA ASP A 132 14.72 13.34 -12.51
C ASP A 132 14.99 12.05 -11.73
N LEU A 133 13.94 11.28 -11.42
CA LEU A 133 14.08 10.01 -10.72
C LEU A 133 14.87 9.00 -11.55
N ALA A 134 14.62 8.92 -12.85
CA ALA A 134 15.36 8.04 -13.76
C ALA A 134 16.84 8.42 -13.81
N GLU A 135 17.17 9.72 -13.81
CA GLU A 135 18.55 10.19 -13.80
C GLU A 135 19.26 9.80 -12.49
N VAL A 136 18.62 9.99 -11.34
CA VAL A 136 19.18 9.56 -10.05
C VAL A 136 19.38 8.04 -10.03
N ILE A 137 18.43 7.26 -10.55
CA ILE A 137 18.56 5.80 -10.64
C ILE A 137 19.78 5.42 -11.48
N ARG A 138 20.01 6.04 -12.65
CA ARG A 138 21.16 5.73 -13.53
C ARG A 138 22.49 5.86 -12.81
N HIS A 139 22.65 6.91 -12.00
CA HIS A 139 23.94 7.25 -11.37
C HIS A 139 24.16 6.65 -9.99
N ARG A 140 23.08 6.41 -9.22
CA ARG A 140 23.19 6.11 -7.78
C ARG A 140 22.74 4.70 -7.40
N PHE A 141 22.00 3.99 -8.25
CA PHE A 141 21.46 2.68 -7.88
C PHE A 141 22.41 1.55 -8.24
N THR A 142 22.34 0.45 -7.48
CA THR A 142 23.18 -0.75 -7.69
C THR A 142 22.74 -1.59 -8.91
N LYS A 143 21.47 -1.47 -9.32
CA LYS A 143 20.89 -2.22 -10.46
C LYS A 143 20.09 -1.30 -11.41
N PRO A 144 20.71 -0.25 -11.97
CA PRO A 144 20.00 0.84 -12.63
C PRO A 144 19.14 0.36 -13.81
N ARG A 145 19.66 -0.53 -14.65
CA ARG A 145 18.91 -1.07 -15.80
C ARG A 145 17.63 -1.80 -15.40
N GLN A 146 17.69 -2.63 -14.35
CA GLN A 146 16.53 -3.37 -13.86
C GLN A 146 15.51 -2.44 -13.22
N THR A 147 15.98 -1.49 -12.38
CA THR A 147 15.12 -0.52 -11.70
C THR A 147 14.42 0.40 -12.71
N LEU A 148 15.10 0.87 -13.74
CA LEU A 148 14.51 1.71 -14.80
C LEU A 148 13.46 0.94 -15.60
N ARG A 149 13.71 -0.33 -15.91
CA ARG A 149 12.73 -1.19 -16.59
C ARG A 149 11.46 -1.33 -15.75
N GLU A 150 11.60 -1.57 -14.45
CA GLU A 150 10.47 -1.67 -13.53
C GLU A 150 9.72 -0.33 -13.42
N LEU A 151 10.44 0.79 -13.27
CA LEU A 151 9.84 2.13 -13.21
C LEU A 151 9.02 2.45 -14.47
N PHE A 152 9.59 2.20 -15.65
CA PHE A 152 8.90 2.42 -16.92
C PHE A 152 7.68 1.50 -17.08
N SER A 153 7.80 0.23 -16.69
CA SER A 153 6.69 -0.72 -16.76
C SER A 153 5.53 -0.31 -15.85
N ARG A 154 5.81 0.22 -14.65
CA ARG A 154 4.81 0.79 -13.73
C ARG A 154 4.16 2.04 -14.29
N LEU A 155 4.94 2.94 -14.92
CA LEU A 155 4.42 4.13 -15.58
C LEU A 155 3.43 3.74 -16.69
N VAL A 156 3.81 2.83 -17.57
CA VAL A 156 2.92 2.34 -18.64
C VAL A 156 1.66 1.69 -18.06
N PHE A 157 1.81 0.87 -17.01
CA PHE A 157 0.66 0.26 -16.33
C PHE A 157 -0.29 1.31 -15.74
N ASN A 158 0.24 2.33 -15.06
CA ASN A 158 -0.55 3.43 -14.49
C ASN A 158 -1.35 4.17 -15.57
N VAL A 159 -0.75 4.43 -16.74
CA VAL A 159 -1.46 5.02 -17.88
C VAL A 159 -2.59 4.11 -18.36
N LEU A 160 -2.33 2.80 -18.52
CA LEU A 160 -3.31 1.84 -19.03
C LEU A 160 -4.48 1.62 -18.07
N CYS A 161 -4.26 1.68 -16.75
CA CYS A 161 -5.31 1.54 -15.75
C CYS A 161 -5.96 2.86 -15.33
N GLY A 162 -5.53 3.98 -15.93
CA GLY A 162 -6.06 5.32 -15.61
C GLY A 162 -5.72 5.79 -14.19
N ASN A 163 -4.61 5.32 -13.61
CA ASN A 163 -4.15 5.77 -12.31
C ASN A 163 -3.52 7.17 -12.42
N THR A 164 -4.29 8.19 -12.02
CA THR A 164 -3.86 9.60 -12.04
C THR A 164 -3.21 10.07 -10.74
N ASP A 165 -3.13 9.22 -9.72
CA ASP A 165 -2.61 9.56 -8.38
C ASP A 165 -1.23 8.94 -8.14
N ASP A 166 -0.43 8.73 -9.20
CA ASP A 166 0.92 8.21 -9.06
C ASP A 166 1.95 9.31 -8.74
N HIS A 167 2.09 9.61 -7.45
CA HIS A 167 3.03 10.61 -6.96
C HIS A 167 4.30 9.98 -6.37
N ALA A 168 5.36 10.77 -6.16
CA ALA A 168 6.67 10.31 -5.70
C ALA A 168 6.69 9.50 -4.38
N ARG A 169 5.65 9.63 -3.54
CA ARG A 169 5.50 8.80 -2.31
C ARG A 169 5.02 7.37 -2.57
N ASN A 170 4.49 7.07 -3.76
CA ASN A 170 4.06 5.71 -4.13
C ASN A 170 5.24 4.84 -4.59
N HIS A 171 6.40 5.46 -4.84
CA HIS A 171 7.61 4.78 -5.27
C HIS A 171 8.55 4.67 -4.08
N GLU A 172 8.76 3.45 -3.60
CA GLU A 172 9.70 3.13 -2.53
C GLU A 172 10.82 2.23 -3.04
N TYR A 173 12.04 2.47 -2.56
CA TYR A 173 13.23 1.74 -2.93
C TYR A 173 14.04 1.34 -1.70
N ASP A 174 14.72 0.19 -1.78
CA ASP A 174 15.66 -0.26 -0.75
C ASP A 174 16.78 0.75 -0.55
N ARG A 175 17.05 1.12 0.71
CA ARG A 175 18.24 1.87 1.09
C ARG A 175 19.42 0.90 1.18
N LYS A 176 20.24 0.84 0.13
CA LYS A 176 21.49 0.07 0.09
C LYS A 176 22.68 1.00 -0.04
#